data_AF-A0A5M9MHI0-F1
#
_entry.id   AF-A0A5M9MHI0-F1
#
_cell.length_a   1.000
_cell.length_b   1.000
_cell.length_c   1.000
_cell.angle_alpha   90.00
_cell.angle_beta   90.00
_cell.angle_gamma   90.00
#
_symmetry.space_group_name_H-M   'P 1'
#
loop_
_entity.id
_entity.type
_entity.pdbx_description
1 polymer ?
#
loop_
_entity_poly.entity_id
_entity_poly.type
_entity_poly.pdbx_seq_one_letter_code
_entity_poly.pdbx_strand_id
1 'polypeptide(L)'
;MTSLMPNNLYIALYIRTDPPQPNNFHWTLYHHHYHHDSASPATGTKYHIINESTGWIATHGRESCILKTFLLFGLVRIASVPWDATDAIDRSIRMYDSQLNAMGVTCRTWLFRVLRDLQEDEHALQGVDLEALEEELTQWGYGFADEACRNVVDPQSAVLSNIEVLAYITANPPRRPPNPPPNSRNWVPSPDLRDHNTVVKETQRPAPLDQSAPIDDALRELIQRLQPFGLTKGEVLMIINLGVGLHGSSMGEDGGEEGGEQLEEAEGVGEQDGEMPNGVDEMQVDAQGEEEGVGAEEAAGELSEDDYGALALLDTVIEEREERLSNEDVGMVLTIIRETLGPKGENRPVDGAG
;
A
#
# COMPACT_ATOMS: atom_id res chain seq x y z
N MET A 1 22.89 -16.76 -0.19
CA MET A 1 23.20 -15.32 -0.27
C MET A 1 24.70 -15.15 -0.16
N THR A 2 25.36 -14.64 -1.20
CA THR A 2 26.79 -14.35 -1.19
C THR A 2 27.06 -13.13 -0.31
N SER A 3 27.77 -13.31 0.80
CA SER A 3 28.26 -12.20 1.61
C SER A 3 29.20 -11.33 0.79
N LEU A 4 29.11 -10.01 0.93
CA LEU A 4 30.08 -9.10 0.34
C LEU A 4 31.45 -9.34 1.00
N MET A 5 32.52 -9.17 0.21
CA MET A 5 33.89 -9.27 0.71
C MET A 5 34.21 -8.01 1.54
N PRO A 6 34.60 -8.16 2.82
CA PRO A 6 35.03 -7.05 3.68
C PRO A 6 36.17 -6.24 3.08
N ASN A 7 36.26 -4.95 3.40
CA ASN A 7 37.27 -4.00 2.91
C ASN A 7 37.43 -4.03 1.39
N ASN A 8 36.31 -3.97 0.68
CA ASN A 8 36.32 -3.88 -0.78
C ASN A 8 35.49 -2.69 -1.25
N LEU A 9 35.92 -2.10 -2.36
CA LEU A 9 35.18 -1.09 -3.11
C LEU A 9 34.31 -1.76 -4.16
N TYR A 10 33.10 -1.24 -4.29
CA TYR A 10 32.11 -1.67 -5.25
C TYR A 10 31.52 -0.46 -5.97
N ILE A 11 31.15 -0.62 -7.23
CA ILE A 11 30.28 0.32 -7.94
C ILE A 11 28.86 -0.23 -7.88
N ALA A 12 27.92 0.58 -7.41
CA ALA A 12 26.50 0.26 -7.41
C ALA A 12 25.77 1.09 -8.48
N LEU A 13 24.93 0.41 -9.25
CA LEU A 13 24.11 0.96 -10.33
C LEU A 13 22.63 0.89 -9.96
N TYR A 14 21.94 2.02 -10.13
CA TYR A 14 20.50 2.13 -9.86
C TYR A 14 19.70 2.58 -11.09
N ILE A 15 18.49 2.06 -11.19
CA ILE A 15 17.51 2.46 -12.20
C ILE A 15 17.11 3.93 -11.95
N ARG A 16 17.02 4.74 -13.00
CA ARG A 16 16.54 6.13 -12.94
C ARG A 16 15.23 6.37 -13.67
N THR A 17 14.92 5.53 -14.65
CA THR A 17 13.81 5.72 -15.58
C THR A 17 13.12 4.39 -15.81
N ASP A 18 11.81 4.46 -16.01
CA ASP A 18 10.97 3.34 -16.46
C ASP A 18 10.22 3.80 -17.73
N PRO A 19 10.48 3.20 -18.91
CA PRO A 19 11.45 2.13 -19.14
C PRO A 19 12.91 2.63 -19.00
N PRO A 20 13.86 1.76 -18.65
CA PRO A 20 15.27 2.15 -18.52
C PRO A 20 15.85 2.69 -19.81
N GLN A 21 16.42 3.89 -19.76
CA GLN A 21 17.13 4.49 -20.89
C GLN A 21 18.62 4.07 -20.92
N PRO A 22 19.20 3.84 -22.11
CA PRO A 22 20.63 3.58 -22.23
C PRO A 22 21.47 4.70 -21.59
N ASN A 23 22.51 4.33 -20.86
CA ASN A 23 23.47 5.24 -20.23
C ASN A 23 22.86 6.20 -19.20
N ASN A 24 21.61 5.97 -18.76
CA ASN A 24 20.90 6.80 -17.79
C ASN A 24 20.69 6.05 -16.47
N PHE A 25 21.81 5.70 -15.84
CA PHE A 25 21.84 5.06 -14.52
C PHE A 25 22.31 6.03 -13.46
N HIS A 26 21.94 5.79 -12.22
CA HIS A 26 22.60 6.43 -11.10
C HIS A 26 23.81 5.60 -10.68
N TRP A 27 24.96 6.26 -10.62
CA TRP A 27 26.24 5.65 -10.27
C TRP A 27 26.63 6.03 -8.85
N THR A 28 27.06 5.05 -8.08
CA THR A 28 27.50 5.23 -6.70
C THR A 28 28.73 4.37 -6.42
N LEU A 29 29.59 4.85 -5.53
CA LEU A 29 30.70 4.09 -4.99
C LEU A 29 30.30 3.59 -3.60
N TYR A 30 30.54 2.32 -3.32
CA TYR A 30 30.25 1.70 -2.04
C TYR A 30 31.50 1.06 -1.47
N HIS A 31 31.90 1.49 -0.28
CA HIS A 31 32.99 0.87 0.47
C HIS A 31 32.40 -0.06 1.53
N HIS A 32 32.58 -1.37 1.35
CA HIS A 32 32.14 -2.35 2.34
C HIS A 32 33.20 -2.48 3.42
N HIS A 33 32.87 -2.08 4.65
CA HIS A 33 33.82 -2.06 5.76
C HIS A 33 33.96 -3.45 6.41
N TYR A 34 35.14 -3.73 6.95
CA TYR A 34 35.34 -4.87 7.82
C TYR A 34 34.55 -4.76 9.11
N HIS A 35 33.91 -5.87 9.47
CA HIS A 35 33.12 -5.99 10.67
C HIS A 35 33.98 -6.61 11.78
N HIS A 36 34.31 -5.81 12.79
CA HIS A 36 35.10 -6.30 13.92
C HIS A 36 34.21 -6.72 15.12
N ASP A 37 32.93 -6.36 15.11
CA ASP A 37 32.03 -6.54 16.26
C ASP A 37 30.56 -6.70 15.85
N SER A 38 29.98 -7.87 16.18
CA SER A 38 28.60 -8.33 15.97
C SER A 38 27.51 -7.30 16.33
N ALA A 39 27.82 -6.29 17.13
CA ALA A 39 26.87 -5.31 17.66
C ALA A 39 26.62 -4.05 16.78
N SER A 40 27.40 -3.79 15.72
CA SER A 40 27.20 -2.59 14.88
C SER A 40 26.35 -2.89 13.63
N PRO A 41 25.19 -2.23 13.46
CA PRO A 41 24.26 -2.52 12.36
C PRO A 41 24.68 -1.93 11.01
N ALA A 42 25.67 -1.04 10.93
CA ALA A 42 26.04 -0.38 9.68
C ALA A 42 27.22 -1.08 8.99
N THR A 43 26.97 -1.66 7.82
CA THR A 43 27.98 -2.36 7.01
C THR A 43 28.31 -1.52 5.78
N GLY A 44 29.35 -0.69 5.89
CA GLY A 44 29.89 0.11 4.79
C GLY A 44 29.32 1.53 4.64
N THR A 45 29.94 2.27 3.72
CA THR A 45 29.60 3.66 3.37
C THR A 45 29.28 3.75 1.88
N LYS A 46 28.15 4.38 1.56
CA LYS A 46 27.72 4.70 0.21
C LYS A 46 28.08 6.15 -0.10
N TYR A 47 28.77 6.35 -1.22
CA TYR A 47 29.20 7.64 -1.73
C TYR A 47 28.53 7.90 -3.08
N HIS A 48 27.75 8.96 -3.17
CA HIS A 48 27.13 9.40 -4.41
C HIS A 48 26.81 10.89 -4.37
N ILE A 49 26.56 11.44 -5.56
CA ILE A 49 26.06 12.79 -5.74
C ILE A 49 24.69 12.74 -6.43
N ILE A 50 23.78 13.59 -6.00
CA ILE A 50 22.45 13.75 -6.59
C ILE A 50 22.33 15.13 -7.22
N ASN A 51 21.51 15.24 -8.27
CA ASN A 51 21.18 16.52 -8.88
C ASN A 51 19.78 16.89 -8.40
N GLU A 52 19.70 17.86 -7.50
CA GLU A 52 18.46 18.59 -7.22
C GLU A 52 18.44 19.78 -8.17
N SER A 53 17.29 20.24 -8.65
CA SER A 53 17.15 21.25 -9.73
C SER A 53 18.02 22.53 -9.61
N THR A 54 18.61 22.79 -8.45
CA THR A 54 19.51 23.91 -8.12
C THR A 54 21.01 23.57 -8.22
N GLY A 55 21.40 22.30 -8.37
CA GLY A 55 22.79 21.86 -8.49
C GLY A 55 23.05 20.42 -8.00
N TRP A 56 24.30 19.99 -8.11
CA TRP A 56 24.79 18.73 -7.56
C TRP A 56 25.11 18.84 -6.06
N ILE A 57 24.71 17.82 -5.30
CA ILE A 57 24.88 17.72 -3.84
C ILE A 57 25.50 16.35 -3.51
N ALA A 58 26.48 16.33 -2.60
CA ALA A 58 27.04 15.10 -2.05
C ALA A 58 26.10 14.50 -0.98
N THR A 59 25.77 13.22 -1.10
CA THR A 59 24.84 12.53 -0.20
C THR A 59 25.46 11.26 0.37
N HIS A 60 26.64 11.40 0.97
CA HIS A 60 27.38 10.27 1.52
C HIS A 60 26.76 9.79 2.84
N GLY A 61 26.61 8.47 3.00
CA GLY A 61 25.95 7.91 4.17
C GLY A 61 26.34 6.48 4.48
N ARG A 62 26.19 6.09 5.75
CA ARG A 62 26.34 4.69 6.17
C ARG A 62 25.17 3.87 5.64
N GLU A 63 25.45 2.65 5.20
CA GLU A 63 24.45 1.72 4.69
C GLU A 63 24.54 0.42 5.50
N SER A 64 23.42 -0.15 5.92
CA SER A 64 23.42 -1.43 6.66
C SER A 64 23.26 -2.62 5.72
N CYS A 65 22.55 -2.43 4.62
CA CYS A 65 22.14 -3.47 3.68
C CYS A 65 22.08 -2.92 2.24
N ILE A 66 23.23 -2.70 1.60
CA ILE A 66 23.27 -2.16 0.22
C ILE A 66 22.44 -2.99 -0.77
N LEU A 67 22.42 -4.32 -0.61
CA LEU A 67 21.67 -5.24 -1.48
C LEU A 67 20.13 -5.09 -1.37
N LYS A 68 19.63 -4.36 -0.37
CA LYS A 68 18.20 -4.06 -0.18
C LYS A 68 17.84 -2.63 -0.58
N THR A 69 18.79 -1.83 -1.07
CA THR A 69 18.51 -0.45 -1.43
C THR A 69 17.58 -0.37 -2.64
N PHE A 70 16.55 0.46 -2.54
CA PHE A 70 15.56 0.69 -3.60
C PHE A 70 16.24 1.05 -4.94
N LEU A 71 15.73 0.47 -6.04
CA LEU A 71 16.23 0.62 -7.43
C LEU A 71 17.63 0.10 -7.71
N LEU A 72 18.32 -0.52 -6.74
CA LEU A 72 19.59 -1.18 -7.00
C LEU A 72 19.37 -2.35 -7.96
N PHE A 73 20.14 -2.40 -9.04
CA PHE A 73 20.11 -3.55 -9.95
C PHE A 73 21.49 -4.15 -10.23
N GLY A 74 22.56 -3.46 -9.85
CA GLY A 74 23.91 -3.98 -10.03
C GLY A 74 24.86 -3.53 -8.94
N LEU A 75 25.72 -4.46 -8.49
CA LEU A 75 26.80 -4.19 -7.55
C LEU A 75 28.05 -4.94 -8.02
N VAL A 76 29.07 -4.21 -8.45
CA VAL A 76 30.28 -4.76 -9.05
C VAL A 76 31.48 -4.44 -8.19
N ARG A 77 32.22 -5.46 -7.75
CA ARG A 77 33.45 -5.30 -6.97
C ARG A 77 34.57 -4.80 -7.89
N ILE A 78 35.30 -3.77 -7.47
CA ILE A 78 36.37 -3.15 -8.28
C ILE A 78 37.76 -3.20 -7.65
N ALA A 79 37.87 -3.20 -6.32
CA ALA A 79 39.16 -3.30 -5.64
C ALA A 79 39.03 -3.81 -4.20
N SER A 80 40.14 -4.37 -3.70
CA SER A 80 40.36 -4.56 -2.27
C SER A 80 41.03 -3.32 -1.70
N VAL A 81 40.64 -2.93 -0.50
CA VAL A 81 41.15 -1.78 0.24
C VAL A 81 42.00 -2.27 1.42
N PRO A 82 43.22 -1.74 1.61
CA PRO A 82 43.98 -1.95 2.85
C PRO A 82 43.20 -1.47 4.07
N TRP A 83 43.25 -2.20 5.18
CA TRP A 83 42.43 -1.92 6.37
C TRP A 83 42.69 -0.54 6.99
N ASP A 84 43.91 -0.02 6.85
CA ASP A 84 44.38 1.28 7.32
C ASP A 84 44.08 2.44 6.36
N ALA A 85 43.67 2.15 5.12
CA ALA A 85 43.36 3.16 4.09
C ALA A 85 41.92 3.69 4.14
N THR A 86 41.06 3.16 5.03
CA THR A 86 39.63 3.52 5.09
C THR A 86 39.40 5.02 5.25
N ASP A 87 40.08 5.66 6.20
CA ASP A 87 39.92 7.10 6.45
C ASP A 87 40.55 7.94 5.34
N ALA A 88 41.58 7.44 4.67
CA ALA A 88 42.24 8.11 3.57
C ALA A 88 41.32 8.15 2.33
N ILE A 89 40.69 7.02 2.01
CA ILE A 89 39.67 6.91 0.97
C ILE A 89 38.48 7.83 1.26
N ASP A 90 37.94 7.83 2.49
CA ASP A 90 36.81 8.70 2.84
C ASP A 90 37.15 10.19 2.64
N ARG A 91 38.36 10.61 3.05
CA ARG A 91 38.84 11.98 2.82
C ARG A 91 39.01 12.31 1.35
N SER A 92 39.60 11.40 0.56
CA SER A 92 39.82 11.60 -0.88
C SER A 92 38.49 11.80 -1.62
N ILE A 93 37.49 10.96 -1.33
CA ILE A 93 36.16 11.08 -1.94
C ILE A 93 35.49 12.42 -1.58
N ARG A 94 35.52 12.79 -0.29
CA ARG A 94 34.85 14.00 0.24
C ARG A 94 35.53 15.32 -0.16
N MET A 95 36.76 15.27 -0.69
CA MET A 95 37.46 16.45 -1.19
C MET A 95 36.66 17.20 -2.28
N TYR A 96 35.76 16.49 -2.95
CA TYR A 96 34.94 17.02 -4.03
C TYR A 96 33.67 17.75 -3.59
N ASP A 97 33.22 17.57 -2.35
CA ASP A 97 31.87 17.96 -1.88
C ASP A 97 31.58 19.45 -2.10
N SER A 98 32.57 20.32 -1.87
CA SER A 98 32.42 21.78 -1.98
C SER A 98 32.57 22.32 -3.41
N GLN A 99 33.04 21.49 -4.36
CA GLN A 99 33.37 21.91 -5.73
C GLN A 99 32.50 21.26 -6.81
N LEU A 100 31.54 20.40 -6.45
CA LEU A 100 30.68 19.66 -7.39
C LEU A 100 30.11 20.52 -8.52
N ASN A 101 29.55 21.69 -8.19
CA ASN A 101 28.89 22.58 -9.15
C ASN A 101 29.87 23.35 -10.06
N ALA A 102 31.14 23.49 -9.66
CA ALA A 102 32.17 24.13 -10.47
C ALA A 102 32.84 23.17 -11.47
N MET A 103 32.71 21.86 -11.26
CA MET A 103 33.42 20.86 -12.06
C MET A 103 32.67 20.38 -13.32
N GLY A 104 31.38 20.71 -13.47
CA GLY A 104 30.58 20.24 -14.61
C GLY A 104 30.43 18.72 -14.65
N VAL A 105 30.31 18.07 -13.49
CA VAL A 105 30.24 16.60 -13.38
C VAL A 105 28.81 16.08 -13.42
N THR A 106 28.66 14.78 -13.68
CA THR A 106 27.47 13.98 -13.39
C THR A 106 27.83 12.92 -12.35
N CYS A 107 26.87 12.18 -11.79
CA CYS A 107 27.20 11.08 -10.88
C CYS A 107 28.19 10.05 -11.48
N ARG A 108 28.12 9.80 -12.80
CA ARG A 108 29.07 8.94 -13.52
C ARG A 108 30.46 9.58 -13.60
N THR A 109 30.55 10.78 -14.17
CA THR A 109 31.86 11.42 -14.39
C THR A 109 32.54 11.87 -13.10
N TRP A 110 31.77 12.17 -12.05
CA TRP A 110 32.28 12.36 -10.69
C TRP A 110 32.89 11.06 -10.14
N LEU A 111 32.18 9.93 -10.26
CA LEU A 111 32.66 8.64 -9.77
C LEU A 111 33.99 8.27 -10.43
N PHE A 112 34.08 8.35 -11.77
CA PHE A 112 35.33 8.02 -12.48
C PHE A 112 36.47 9.01 -12.19
N ARG A 113 36.15 10.24 -11.80
CA ARG A 113 37.14 11.20 -11.31
C ARG A 113 37.68 10.77 -9.94
N VAL A 114 36.79 10.41 -9.01
CA VAL A 114 37.17 9.85 -7.71
C VAL A 114 38.02 8.59 -7.87
N LEU A 115 37.65 7.65 -8.75
CA LEU A 115 38.43 6.43 -8.97
C LEU A 115 39.83 6.71 -9.49
N ARG A 116 40.01 7.74 -10.32
CA ARG A 116 41.33 8.15 -10.83
C ARG A 116 42.23 8.62 -9.69
N ASP A 117 41.72 9.47 -8.81
CA ASP A 117 42.47 9.94 -7.64
C ASP A 117 42.80 8.79 -6.69
N LEU A 118 41.86 7.87 -6.44
CA LEU A 118 42.13 6.68 -5.62
C LEU A 118 43.21 5.78 -6.23
N GLN A 119 43.26 5.70 -7.56
CA GLN A 119 44.30 4.95 -8.30
C GLN A 119 45.68 5.62 -8.19
N GLU A 120 45.73 6.95 -8.23
CA GLU A 120 46.98 7.73 -8.16
C GLU A 120 47.52 7.86 -6.73
N ASP A 121 46.67 8.23 -5.76
CA ASP A 121 47.08 8.65 -4.41
C ASP A 121 47.11 7.52 -3.38
N GLU A 122 46.17 6.58 -3.46
CA GLU A 122 46.01 5.51 -2.46
C GLU A 122 46.51 4.16 -2.99
N HIS A 123 46.91 4.10 -4.27
CA HIS A 123 47.19 2.87 -5.02
C HIS A 123 46.06 1.82 -4.96
N ALA A 124 44.87 2.23 -4.52
CA ALA A 124 43.65 1.46 -4.57
C ALA A 124 43.22 1.44 -6.03
N LEU A 125 43.03 0.26 -6.64
CA LEU A 125 42.75 0.07 -8.09
C LEU A 125 44.01 -0.02 -8.99
N GLN A 126 45.18 -0.39 -8.45
CA GLN A 126 46.34 -0.67 -9.29
C GLN A 126 46.04 -1.77 -10.31
N GLY A 127 46.29 -1.47 -11.60
CA GLY A 127 46.06 -2.40 -12.71
C GLY A 127 44.63 -2.44 -13.24
N VAL A 128 43.72 -1.61 -12.72
CA VAL A 128 42.37 -1.43 -13.27
C VAL A 128 42.41 -0.39 -14.40
N ASP A 129 41.98 -0.79 -15.58
CA ASP A 129 41.75 0.14 -16.69
C ASP A 129 40.37 0.80 -16.49
N LEU A 130 40.39 2.09 -16.12
CA LEU A 130 39.17 2.83 -15.81
C LEU A 130 38.31 3.10 -17.06
N GLU A 131 38.91 3.22 -18.24
CA GLU A 131 38.15 3.42 -19.48
C GLU A 131 37.42 2.12 -19.87
N ALA A 132 38.12 0.99 -19.82
CA ALA A 132 37.52 -0.31 -20.07
C ALA A 132 36.43 -0.65 -19.03
N LEU A 133 36.64 -0.28 -17.76
CA LEU A 133 35.65 -0.46 -16.69
C LEU A 133 34.39 0.38 -16.92
N GLU A 134 34.51 1.64 -17.35
CA GLU A 134 33.35 2.49 -17.67
C GLU A 134 32.53 1.87 -18.81
N GLU A 135 33.20 1.40 -19.86
CA GLU A 135 32.57 0.76 -21.00
C GLU A 135 31.86 -0.55 -20.59
N GLU A 136 32.54 -1.43 -19.85
CA GLU A 136 31.98 -2.70 -19.39
C GLU A 136 30.75 -2.49 -18.52
N LEU A 137 30.81 -1.61 -17.53
CA LEU A 137 29.68 -1.33 -16.63
C LEU A 137 28.51 -0.69 -17.36
N THR A 138 28.79 0.11 -18.38
CA THR A 138 27.75 0.73 -19.22
C THR A 138 27.04 -0.32 -20.06
N GLN A 139 27.80 -1.21 -20.73
CA GLN A 139 27.24 -2.31 -21.53
C GLN A 139 26.48 -3.32 -20.66
N TRP A 140 27.07 -3.71 -19.53
CA TRP A 140 26.43 -4.57 -18.53
C TRP A 140 25.13 -3.94 -18.04
N GLY A 141 25.16 -2.65 -17.67
CA GLY A 141 23.98 -1.93 -17.20
C GLY A 141 22.84 -1.94 -18.23
N TYR A 142 23.16 -1.72 -19.51
CA TYR A 142 22.18 -1.78 -20.60
C TYR A 142 21.55 -3.17 -20.75
N GLY A 143 22.33 -4.24 -20.59
CA GLY A 143 21.85 -5.62 -20.72
C GLY A 143 20.89 -6.08 -19.62
N PHE A 144 21.04 -5.57 -18.40
CA PHE A 144 20.31 -6.07 -17.22
C PHE A 144 19.27 -5.09 -16.63
N ALA A 145 19.33 -3.79 -16.94
CA ALA A 145 18.42 -2.80 -16.33
C ALA A 145 16.94 -3.06 -16.66
N ASP A 146 16.64 -3.50 -17.88
CA ASP A 146 15.27 -3.78 -18.35
C ASP A 146 14.64 -4.98 -17.63
N GLU A 147 15.41 -6.05 -17.42
CA GLU A 147 14.99 -7.18 -16.58
C GLU A 147 14.79 -6.74 -15.14
N ALA A 148 15.72 -5.98 -14.58
CA ALA A 148 15.63 -5.49 -13.21
C ALA A 148 14.42 -4.58 -12.97
N CYS A 149 14.03 -3.76 -13.94
CA CYS A 149 12.85 -2.90 -13.86
C CYS A 149 11.54 -3.71 -13.80
N ARG A 150 11.51 -4.88 -14.45
CA ARG A 150 10.34 -5.76 -14.50
C ARG A 150 10.25 -6.76 -13.34
N ASN A 151 11.25 -6.80 -12.46
CA ASN A 151 11.26 -7.73 -11.35
C ASN A 151 10.19 -7.36 -10.31
N VAL A 152 9.04 -8.05 -10.39
CA VAL A 152 8.04 -8.10 -9.33
C VAL A 152 8.65 -8.88 -8.16
N VAL A 153 9.04 -8.17 -7.10
CA VAL A 153 9.71 -8.76 -5.93
C VAL A 153 8.74 -9.60 -5.10
N ASP A 154 7.52 -9.09 -4.90
CA ASP A 154 6.44 -9.78 -4.22
C ASP A 154 5.09 -9.22 -4.70
N PRO A 155 4.32 -9.96 -5.53
CA PRO A 155 3.04 -9.49 -6.03
C PRO A 155 1.96 -9.37 -4.95
N GLN A 156 2.16 -9.98 -3.76
CA GLN A 156 1.20 -10.02 -2.67
C GLN A 156 1.84 -9.56 -1.36
N SER A 157 2.63 -8.49 -1.44
CA SER A 157 3.42 -7.98 -0.30
C SER A 157 2.60 -7.48 0.88
N ALA A 158 1.34 -7.12 0.65
CA ALA A 158 0.45 -6.61 1.68
C ALA A 158 -1.02 -6.94 1.36
N VAL A 159 -1.82 -7.04 2.42
CA VAL A 159 -3.27 -7.01 2.38
C VAL A 159 -3.68 -5.67 2.97
N LEU A 160 -4.47 -4.88 2.24
CA LEU A 160 -4.89 -3.53 2.63
C LEU A 160 -6.40 -3.47 2.71
N SER A 161 -6.92 -2.91 3.79
CA SER A 161 -8.34 -2.58 3.91
C SER A 161 -8.70 -1.37 3.06
N ASN A 162 -9.97 -1.28 2.65
CA ASN A 162 -10.49 -0.14 1.90
C ASN A 162 -10.26 1.18 2.65
N ILE A 163 -10.28 1.14 3.98
CA ILE A 163 -10.09 2.32 4.80
C ILE A 163 -8.63 2.79 4.87
N GLU A 164 -7.68 1.87 4.95
CA GLU A 164 -6.25 2.21 4.88
C GLU A 164 -5.93 2.84 3.52
N VAL A 165 -6.48 2.26 2.43
CA VAL A 165 -6.33 2.79 1.07
C VAL A 165 -6.96 4.18 0.97
N LEU A 166 -8.18 4.37 1.46
CA LEU A 166 -8.87 5.65 1.43
C LEU A 166 -8.13 6.72 2.25
N ALA A 167 -7.68 6.39 3.46
CA ALA A 167 -6.91 7.28 4.32
C ALA A 167 -5.61 7.71 3.63
N TYR A 168 -4.89 6.75 3.03
CA TYR A 168 -3.64 7.01 2.32
C TYR A 168 -3.86 7.92 1.10
N ILE A 169 -4.86 7.63 0.26
CA ILE A 169 -5.17 8.41 -0.95
C ILE A 169 -5.70 9.81 -0.60
N THR A 170 -6.38 9.96 0.54
CA THR A 170 -6.82 11.26 1.04
C THR A 170 -5.65 12.10 1.53
N ALA A 171 -4.71 11.51 2.27
CA ALA A 171 -3.51 12.18 2.72
C ALA A 171 -2.50 12.44 1.58
N ASN A 172 -2.51 11.60 0.55
CA ASN A 172 -1.58 11.63 -0.58
C ASN A 172 -2.37 11.62 -1.91
N PRO A 173 -3.07 12.71 -2.25
CA PRO A 173 -3.88 12.76 -3.45
C PRO A 173 -3.00 12.48 -4.69
N PRO A 174 -3.47 11.62 -5.63
CA PRO A 174 -2.75 11.33 -6.86
C PRO A 174 -2.37 12.61 -7.59
N ARG A 175 -1.19 12.63 -8.20
CA ARG A 175 -0.80 13.76 -9.07
C ARG A 175 -1.84 13.87 -10.18
N ARG A 176 -2.25 15.10 -10.48
CA ARG A 176 -3.15 15.34 -11.62
C ARG A 176 -2.51 14.80 -12.89
N PRO A 177 -3.26 14.14 -13.77
CA PRO A 177 -2.74 13.73 -15.06
C PRO A 177 -2.22 14.97 -15.81
N PRO A 178 -1.17 14.82 -16.63
CA PRO A 178 -0.71 15.89 -17.50
C PRO A 178 -1.84 16.42 -18.38
N ASN A 179 -1.71 17.65 -18.89
CA ASN A 179 -2.65 18.13 -19.90
C ASN A 179 -2.40 17.39 -21.23
N PRO A 180 -3.47 17.07 -21.98
CA PRO A 180 -3.31 16.45 -23.30
C PRO A 180 -2.50 17.36 -24.23
N PRO A 181 -1.62 16.80 -25.07
CA PRO A 181 -0.95 17.56 -26.13
C PRO A 181 -1.97 18.22 -27.06
N PRO A 182 -1.64 19.39 -27.65
CA PRO A 182 -2.48 20.01 -28.66
C PRO A 182 -2.80 19.03 -29.80
N ASN A 183 -4.06 19.00 -30.25
CA ASN A 183 -4.59 18.12 -31.31
C ASN A 183 -4.67 16.61 -30.99
N SER A 184 -4.54 16.20 -29.74
CA SER A 184 -4.78 14.80 -29.37
C SER A 184 -6.26 14.55 -29.04
N ARG A 185 -6.94 13.75 -29.87
CA ARG A 185 -8.36 13.37 -29.64
C ARG A 185 -8.53 12.21 -28.66
N ASN A 186 -7.52 11.33 -28.56
CA ASN A 186 -7.58 10.09 -27.77
C ASN A 186 -6.35 9.96 -26.86
N TRP A 187 -5.97 11.05 -26.18
CA TRP A 187 -4.83 11.00 -25.26
C TRP A 187 -5.22 10.34 -23.95
N VAL A 188 -4.49 9.30 -23.59
CA VAL A 188 -4.59 8.63 -22.29
C VAL A 188 -3.31 8.94 -21.52
N PRO A 189 -3.40 9.54 -20.31
CA PRO A 189 -2.23 9.75 -19.46
C PRO A 189 -1.55 8.43 -19.14
N SER A 190 -0.22 8.40 -19.21
CA SER A 190 0.60 7.26 -18.76
C SER A 190 1.67 7.75 -17.76
N PRO A 191 1.68 7.24 -16.51
CA PRO A 191 0.71 6.29 -15.96
C PRO A 191 -0.68 6.92 -15.82
N ASP A 192 -1.73 6.11 -16.00
CA ASP A 192 -3.12 6.49 -15.73
C ASP A 192 -3.30 6.58 -14.20
N LEU A 193 -2.94 7.74 -13.65
CA LEU A 193 -3.23 8.06 -12.27
C LEU A 193 -4.71 8.40 -12.19
N ARG A 194 -5.55 7.38 -12.01
CA ARG A 194 -6.98 7.55 -11.70
C ARG A 194 -7.11 8.68 -10.69
N ASP A 195 -7.94 9.67 -11.00
CA ASP A 195 -8.05 10.83 -10.14
C ASP A 195 -8.65 10.44 -8.77
N HIS A 196 -8.33 11.23 -7.74
CA HIS A 196 -8.80 11.03 -6.37
C HIS A 196 -10.32 10.78 -6.30
N ASN A 197 -11.10 11.48 -7.13
CA ASN A 197 -12.55 11.39 -7.15
C ASN A 197 -13.05 10.05 -7.70
N THR A 198 -12.36 9.45 -8.68
CA THR A 198 -12.71 8.13 -9.22
C THR A 198 -12.47 7.05 -8.18
N VAL A 199 -11.32 7.07 -7.51
CA VAL A 199 -11.01 6.07 -6.46
C VAL A 199 -11.95 6.21 -5.26
N VAL A 200 -12.30 7.44 -4.86
CA VAL A 200 -13.26 7.70 -3.78
C VAL A 200 -14.69 7.28 -4.13
N LYS A 201 -15.07 7.30 -5.42
CA LYS A 201 -16.39 6.81 -5.87
C LYS A 201 -16.45 5.28 -5.93
N GLU A 202 -15.37 4.63 -6.36
CA GLU A 202 -15.27 3.17 -6.45
C GLU A 202 -15.12 2.51 -5.07
N THR A 203 -14.42 3.17 -4.14
CA THR A 203 -14.33 2.73 -2.75
C THR A 203 -15.61 3.14 -2.04
N GLN A 204 -16.66 2.31 -2.11
CA GLN A 204 -17.91 2.51 -1.36
C GLN A 204 -17.58 2.92 0.07
N ARG A 205 -18.08 4.08 0.48
CA ARG A 205 -17.85 4.67 1.80
C ARG A 205 -18.69 3.86 2.81
N PRO A 206 -18.13 2.99 3.67
CA PRO A 206 -18.85 2.63 4.88
C PRO A 206 -18.99 3.91 5.71
N ALA A 207 -20.06 4.03 6.49
CA ALA A 207 -20.43 5.21 7.28
C ALA A 207 -19.22 5.98 7.89
N PRO A 208 -19.28 7.32 8.03
CA PRO A 208 -18.15 8.12 8.44
C PRO A 208 -17.59 7.64 9.78
N LEU A 209 -16.46 6.94 9.72
CA LEU A 209 -15.67 6.58 10.87
C LEU A 209 -15.13 7.87 11.48
N ASP A 210 -15.44 8.08 12.76
CA ASP A 210 -15.09 9.29 13.50
C ASP A 210 -13.57 9.52 13.44
N GLN A 211 -13.17 10.73 13.04
CA GLN A 211 -11.78 11.14 12.85
C GLN A 211 -11.01 11.31 14.18
N SER A 212 -11.58 10.91 15.32
CA SER A 212 -11.06 11.23 16.66
C SER A 212 -10.19 10.14 17.32
N ALA A 213 -9.79 9.10 16.59
CA ALA A 213 -8.62 8.27 16.92
C ALA A 213 -7.87 7.90 15.62
N PRO A 214 -6.54 7.71 15.63
CA PRO A 214 -5.86 7.14 14.47
C PRO A 214 -6.55 5.83 14.13
N ILE A 215 -7.12 5.72 12.93
CA ILE A 215 -7.80 4.51 12.46
C ILE A 215 -6.96 3.25 12.72
N ASP A 216 -5.65 3.41 12.65
CA ASP A 216 -4.64 2.41 12.96
C ASP A 216 -4.75 1.83 14.38
N ASP A 217 -5.04 2.65 15.39
CA ASP A 217 -5.17 2.19 16.78
C ASP A 217 -6.46 1.39 16.98
N ALA A 218 -7.57 1.85 16.36
CA ALA A 218 -8.85 1.14 16.38
C ALA A 218 -8.77 -0.21 15.65
N LEU A 219 -8.11 -0.25 14.48
CA LEU A 219 -7.87 -1.48 13.73
C LEU A 219 -6.95 -2.45 14.50
N ARG A 220 -5.90 -1.94 15.16
CA ARG A 220 -5.04 -2.76 16.02
C ARG A 220 -5.80 -3.38 17.18
N GLU A 221 -6.64 -2.58 17.85
CA GLU A 221 -7.48 -3.04 18.95
C GLU A 221 -8.49 -4.11 18.46
N LEU A 222 -9.17 -3.85 17.34
CA LEU A 222 -10.10 -4.80 16.72
C LEU A 222 -9.42 -6.14 16.42
N ILE A 223 -8.27 -6.11 15.73
CA ILE A 223 -7.54 -7.33 15.36
C ILE A 223 -7.11 -8.12 16.61
N GLN A 224 -6.65 -7.44 17.66
CA GLN A 224 -6.28 -8.10 18.92
C GLN A 224 -7.47 -8.77 19.59
N ARG A 225 -8.63 -8.08 19.62
CA ARG A 225 -9.84 -8.58 20.26
C ARG A 225 -10.54 -9.68 19.46
N LEU A 226 -10.39 -9.71 18.14
CA LEU A 226 -10.93 -10.78 17.28
C LEU A 226 -10.05 -12.04 17.22
N GLN A 227 -8.79 -11.97 17.69
CA GLN A 227 -7.86 -13.10 17.64
C GLN A 227 -8.37 -14.41 18.29
N PRO A 228 -9.08 -14.38 19.44
CA PRO A 228 -9.58 -15.59 20.09
C PRO A 228 -10.58 -16.40 19.25
N PHE A 229 -11.28 -15.76 18.31
CA PHE A 229 -12.30 -16.39 17.48
C PHE A 229 -11.73 -17.16 16.28
N GLY A 230 -10.40 -17.17 16.10
CA GLY A 230 -9.76 -17.96 15.06
C GLY A 230 -10.13 -17.54 13.62
N LEU A 231 -10.51 -16.26 13.44
CA LEU A 231 -10.82 -15.70 12.13
C LEU A 231 -9.55 -15.58 11.27
N THR A 232 -9.65 -15.84 9.97
CA THR A 232 -8.57 -15.65 9.01
C THR A 232 -8.40 -14.16 8.70
N LYS A 233 -7.22 -13.79 8.19
CA LYS A 233 -6.97 -12.40 7.74
C LYS A 233 -7.94 -11.95 6.64
N GLY A 234 -8.37 -12.88 5.77
CA GLY A 234 -9.35 -12.61 4.73
C GLY A 234 -10.75 -12.36 5.30
N GLU A 235 -11.18 -13.18 6.27
CA GLU A 235 -12.45 -13.01 6.98
C GLU A 235 -12.50 -11.65 7.69
N VAL A 236 -11.46 -11.31 8.48
CA VAL A 236 -11.38 -10.02 9.18
C VAL A 236 -11.37 -8.84 8.19
N LEU A 237 -10.62 -8.95 7.08
CA LEU A 237 -10.58 -7.92 6.05
C LEU A 237 -11.97 -7.68 5.42
N MET A 238 -12.69 -8.76 5.10
CA MET A 238 -14.02 -8.68 4.50
C MET A 238 -15.05 -8.14 5.48
N ILE A 239 -15.00 -8.53 6.75
CA ILE A 239 -15.83 -7.97 7.83
C ILE A 239 -15.66 -6.44 7.91
N ILE A 240 -14.41 -5.96 7.89
CA ILE A 240 -14.08 -4.53 7.94
C ILE A 240 -14.56 -3.82 6.67
N ASN A 241 -14.24 -4.37 5.49
CA ASN A 241 -14.56 -3.74 4.20
C ASN A 241 -16.06 -3.64 3.94
N LEU A 242 -16.85 -4.60 4.42
CA LEU A 242 -18.31 -4.61 4.32
C LEU A 242 -18.98 -3.80 5.45
N GLY A 243 -18.25 -3.42 6.50
CA GLY A 243 -18.81 -2.71 7.66
C GLY A 243 -19.87 -3.54 8.41
N VAL A 244 -19.63 -4.85 8.54
CA VAL A 244 -20.55 -5.78 9.21
C VAL A 244 -20.78 -5.33 10.67
N GLY A 245 -22.04 -5.24 11.10
CA GLY A 245 -22.39 -4.84 12.46
C GLY A 245 -22.35 -3.32 12.75
N LEU A 246 -21.94 -2.48 11.79
CA LEU A 246 -21.88 -1.01 11.93
C LEU A 246 -23.10 -0.29 11.34
N HIS A 247 -23.89 -0.95 10.49
CA HIS A 247 -25.17 -0.43 10.01
C HIS A 247 -26.28 -0.99 10.89
N GLY A 248 -26.98 -0.10 11.62
CA GLY A 248 -28.29 -0.44 12.18
C GLY A 248 -29.23 -0.74 11.01
N SER A 249 -29.99 -1.83 11.13
CA SER A 249 -30.89 -2.38 10.11
C SER A 249 -31.53 -1.33 9.19
N SER A 250 -31.00 -1.17 7.98
CA SER A 250 -31.70 -0.53 6.86
C SER A 250 -31.43 -1.33 5.58
N MET A 251 -31.69 -2.64 5.65
CA MET A 251 -31.98 -3.43 4.45
C MET A 251 -33.50 -3.33 4.22
N GLY A 252 -33.92 -2.17 3.74
CA GLY A 252 -35.31 -1.87 3.41
C GLY A 252 -35.36 -0.51 2.72
N GLU A 253 -35.78 -0.51 1.45
CA GLU A 253 -36.01 0.66 0.58
C GLU A 253 -34.77 1.38 0.03
N ASP A 254 -34.10 0.76 -0.94
CA ASP A 254 -33.68 1.51 -2.14
C ASP A 254 -33.70 0.58 -3.36
N GLY A 255 -34.92 0.23 -3.78
CA GLY A 255 -35.17 -0.19 -5.15
C GLY A 255 -35.10 1.05 -6.05
N GLY A 256 -33.88 1.55 -6.26
CA GLY A 256 -33.60 2.71 -7.09
C GLY A 256 -33.99 2.41 -8.54
N GLU A 257 -35.04 3.12 -8.98
CA GLU A 257 -35.58 3.16 -10.33
C GLU A 257 -34.49 3.12 -11.40
N GLU A 258 -34.50 2.08 -12.25
CA GLU A 258 -33.87 2.17 -13.55
C GLU A 258 -34.50 3.35 -14.29
N GLY A 259 -33.68 4.40 -14.50
CA GLY A 259 -34.04 5.57 -15.26
C GLY A 259 -34.43 5.18 -16.68
N GLY A 260 -35.73 5.01 -16.89
CA GLY A 260 -36.35 4.96 -18.21
C GLY A 260 -36.07 6.26 -18.95
N GLU A 261 -35.45 6.11 -20.12
CA GLU A 261 -35.14 7.18 -21.06
C GLU A 261 -36.39 8.01 -21.36
N GLN A 262 -36.33 9.31 -21.10
CA GLN A 262 -37.30 10.28 -21.60
C GLN A 262 -37.22 10.32 -23.13
N LEU A 263 -38.16 9.66 -23.79
CA LEU A 263 -38.51 9.93 -25.18
C LEU A 263 -39.61 11.00 -25.20
N GLU A 264 -39.36 12.04 -25.99
CA GLU A 264 -40.21 13.22 -26.17
C GLU A 264 -41.66 12.87 -26.53
N GLU A 265 -42.63 13.47 -25.82
CA GLU A 265 -44.04 13.43 -26.19
C GLU A 265 -44.28 14.28 -27.45
N ALA A 266 -44.81 13.66 -28.50
CA ALA A 266 -45.54 14.31 -29.56
C ALA A 266 -47.04 14.07 -29.35
N GLU A 267 -47.80 15.16 -29.30
CA GLU A 267 -49.25 15.19 -29.12
C GLU A 267 -50.01 14.31 -30.13
N GLY A 268 -51.03 13.59 -29.64
CA GLY A 268 -51.95 12.81 -30.47
C GLY A 268 -53.23 12.42 -29.71
N VAL A 269 -54.33 13.04 -30.12
CA VAL A 269 -55.71 12.98 -29.61
C VAL A 269 -56.37 11.59 -29.79
N GLY A 270 -57.24 11.19 -28.84
CA GLY A 270 -58.32 10.20 -29.03
C GLY A 270 -58.59 9.36 -27.77
N GLU A 271 -59.54 9.73 -26.90
CA GLU A 271 -60.95 9.25 -26.85
C GLU A 271 -61.19 7.78 -26.45
N GLN A 272 -62.10 7.65 -25.47
CA GLN A 272 -63.06 6.58 -25.17
C GLN A 272 -62.75 5.49 -24.11
N ASP A 273 -63.51 5.63 -23.02
CA ASP A 273 -64.47 4.68 -22.42
C ASP A 273 -64.00 3.34 -21.83
N GLY A 274 -64.48 3.06 -20.60
CA GLY A 274 -64.64 1.69 -20.12
C GLY A 274 -64.65 1.48 -18.60
N GLU A 275 -65.77 1.86 -17.98
CA GLU A 275 -66.43 1.26 -16.79
C GLU A 275 -65.70 0.24 -15.86
N MET A 276 -65.79 0.56 -14.56
CA MET A 276 -65.85 -0.31 -13.36
C MET A 276 -66.82 -1.52 -13.54
N PRO A 277 -66.85 -2.62 -12.73
CA PRO A 277 -66.73 -2.59 -11.26
C PRO A 277 -66.27 -3.87 -10.48
N ASN A 278 -66.06 -3.65 -9.17
CA ASN A 278 -66.26 -4.47 -7.96
C ASN A 278 -66.45 -6.00 -8.00
N GLY A 279 -65.77 -6.67 -7.06
CA GLY A 279 -66.16 -7.98 -6.52
C GLY A 279 -65.48 -8.27 -5.18
N VAL A 280 -66.26 -8.17 -4.10
CA VAL A 280 -66.00 -8.60 -2.71
C VAL A 280 -65.89 -10.12 -2.59
N ASP A 281 -65.08 -10.64 -1.66
CA ASP A 281 -65.55 -11.64 -0.70
C ASP A 281 -64.58 -11.81 0.49
N GLU A 282 -65.14 -11.66 1.69
CA GLU A 282 -64.54 -12.07 2.96
C GLU A 282 -64.86 -13.55 3.20
N MET A 283 -63.91 -14.34 3.71
CA MET A 283 -64.25 -15.64 4.31
C MET A 283 -63.39 -15.91 5.54
N GLN A 284 -64.09 -16.01 6.66
CA GLN A 284 -63.62 -16.30 8.00
C GLN A 284 -63.69 -17.82 8.26
N VAL A 285 -62.68 -18.40 8.92
CA VAL A 285 -62.75 -19.76 9.46
C VAL A 285 -61.97 -19.86 10.77
N ASP A 286 -62.71 -20.09 11.87
CA ASP A 286 -62.19 -20.47 13.17
C ASP A 286 -61.87 -21.97 13.22
N ALA A 287 -60.77 -22.36 13.88
CA ALA A 287 -60.61 -23.70 14.45
C ALA A 287 -59.63 -23.69 15.63
N GLN A 288 -60.12 -24.16 16.79
CA GLN A 288 -59.41 -24.32 18.05
C GLN A 288 -58.60 -25.62 18.12
N GLY A 289 -57.48 -25.57 18.88
CA GLY A 289 -57.01 -26.64 19.77
C GLY A 289 -55.89 -27.54 19.26
N GLU A 290 -54.70 -27.46 19.87
CA GLU A 290 -54.17 -28.42 20.87
C GLU A 290 -52.67 -28.15 21.13
N GLU A 291 -52.33 -27.89 22.40
CA GLU A 291 -50.95 -27.96 22.93
C GLU A 291 -50.53 -29.42 23.05
N GLU A 292 -49.32 -29.77 22.58
CA GLU A 292 -48.40 -30.64 23.31
C GLU A 292 -47.04 -30.70 22.60
N GLY A 293 -45.95 -30.53 23.37
CA GLY A 293 -44.60 -30.89 22.92
C GLY A 293 -43.52 -29.85 23.22
N VAL A 294 -43.26 -29.57 24.50
CA VAL A 294 -42.05 -28.87 24.95
C VAL A 294 -40.86 -29.81 24.74
N GLY A 295 -40.24 -29.73 23.56
CA GLY A 295 -38.85 -30.09 23.38
C GLY A 295 -38.01 -28.92 23.84
N ALA A 296 -37.27 -29.09 24.94
CA ALA A 296 -36.28 -28.13 25.38
C ALA A 296 -35.16 -28.06 24.33
N GLU A 297 -35.31 -27.17 23.35
CA GLU A 297 -34.17 -26.62 22.64
C GLU A 297 -33.36 -25.85 23.67
N GLU A 298 -32.11 -26.27 23.85
CA GLU A 298 -31.11 -25.50 24.56
C GLU A 298 -31.16 -24.08 24.01
N ALA A 299 -31.41 -23.11 24.88
CA ALA A 299 -31.35 -21.69 24.56
C ALA A 299 -29.91 -21.34 24.17
N ALA A 300 -29.54 -21.65 22.92
CA ALA A 300 -28.40 -21.10 22.24
C ALA A 300 -28.61 -19.59 22.27
N GLY A 301 -27.69 -18.87 22.92
CA GLY A 301 -27.82 -17.43 23.21
C GLY A 301 -28.46 -16.68 22.05
N GLU A 302 -29.68 -16.19 22.27
CA GLU A 302 -30.46 -15.49 21.26
C GLU A 302 -29.72 -14.20 20.86
N LEU A 303 -29.38 -14.09 19.59
CA LEU A 303 -28.87 -12.86 19.00
C LEU A 303 -30.01 -11.82 18.97
N SER A 304 -29.66 -10.54 19.10
CA SER A 304 -30.68 -9.49 19.03
C SER A 304 -31.31 -9.43 17.63
N GLU A 305 -32.55 -8.98 17.52
CA GLU A 305 -33.23 -8.86 16.21
C GLU A 305 -32.44 -7.98 15.22
N ASP A 306 -31.70 -7.00 15.75
CA ASP A 306 -30.83 -6.10 14.99
C ASP A 306 -29.56 -6.77 14.45
N ASP A 307 -29.19 -7.94 14.98
CA ASP A 307 -27.99 -8.68 14.59
C ASP A 307 -28.23 -9.67 13.44
N TYR A 308 -29.48 -10.00 13.09
CA TYR A 308 -29.76 -10.98 12.02
C TYR A 308 -29.20 -10.55 10.65
N GLY A 309 -29.23 -9.25 10.33
CA GLY A 309 -28.63 -8.73 9.09
C GLY A 309 -27.11 -8.87 9.08
N ALA A 310 -26.46 -8.65 10.24
CA ALA A 310 -25.02 -8.81 10.38
C ALA A 310 -24.61 -10.29 10.39
N LEU A 311 -25.41 -11.16 11.02
CA LEU A 311 -25.24 -12.61 10.99
C LEU A 311 -25.28 -13.14 9.56
N ALA A 312 -26.27 -12.72 8.76
CA ALA A 312 -26.37 -13.12 7.36
C ALA A 312 -25.12 -12.74 6.55
N LEU A 313 -24.52 -11.56 6.80
CA LEU A 313 -23.25 -11.18 6.18
C LEU A 313 -22.10 -12.04 6.69
N LEU A 314 -22.04 -12.35 7.99
CA LEU A 314 -21.00 -13.23 8.54
C LEU A 314 -21.06 -14.64 7.96
N ASP A 315 -22.25 -15.19 7.70
CA ASP A 315 -22.43 -16.50 7.05
C ASP A 315 -21.88 -16.52 5.61
N THR A 316 -21.88 -15.36 4.93
CA THR A 316 -21.27 -15.25 3.59
C THR A 316 -19.75 -15.08 3.63
N VAL A 317 -19.20 -14.53 4.71
CA VAL A 317 -17.78 -14.20 4.84
C VAL A 317 -16.98 -15.34 5.47
N ILE A 318 -17.57 -16.02 6.45
CA ILE A 318 -16.92 -17.07 7.24
C ILE A 318 -17.46 -18.42 6.76
N GLU A 319 -16.59 -19.19 6.11
CA GLU A 319 -16.93 -20.54 5.67
C GLU A 319 -17.17 -21.44 6.89
N GLU A 320 -18.24 -22.26 6.82
CA GLU A 320 -18.66 -23.18 7.89
C GLU A 320 -18.79 -22.45 9.25
N ARG A 321 -19.28 -21.20 9.25
CA ARG A 321 -19.41 -20.37 10.47
C ARG A 321 -20.11 -21.11 11.61
N GLU A 322 -21.21 -21.80 11.33
CA GLU A 322 -22.01 -22.49 12.36
C GLU A 322 -21.23 -23.61 13.07
N GLU A 323 -20.27 -24.24 12.38
CA GLU A 323 -19.41 -25.28 12.94
C GLU A 323 -18.22 -24.68 13.71
N ARG A 324 -17.81 -23.46 13.35
CA ARG A 324 -16.63 -22.79 13.89
C ARG A 324 -16.92 -21.85 15.05
N LEU A 325 -18.09 -21.21 15.06
CA LEU A 325 -18.47 -20.15 15.99
C LEU A 325 -19.91 -20.34 16.46
N SER A 326 -20.10 -20.32 17.78
CA SER A 326 -21.45 -20.29 18.36
C SER A 326 -22.14 -18.95 18.11
N ASN A 327 -23.46 -18.90 18.29
CA ASN A 327 -24.19 -17.63 18.21
C ASN A 327 -23.76 -16.65 19.32
N GLU A 328 -23.33 -17.15 20.47
CA GLU A 328 -22.73 -16.33 21.54
C GLU A 328 -21.41 -15.70 21.06
N ASP A 329 -20.56 -16.47 20.38
CA ASP A 329 -19.32 -15.96 19.78
C ASP A 329 -19.60 -14.87 18.73
N VAL A 330 -20.62 -15.07 17.89
CA VAL A 330 -21.05 -14.06 16.90
C VAL A 330 -21.48 -12.76 17.60
N GLY A 331 -22.28 -12.86 18.67
CA GLY A 331 -22.70 -11.70 19.45
C GLY A 331 -21.50 -10.94 20.05
N MET A 332 -20.51 -11.67 20.56
CA MET A 332 -19.26 -11.07 21.05
C MET A 332 -18.46 -10.38 19.93
N VAL A 333 -18.33 -11.01 18.75
CA VAL A 333 -17.66 -10.43 17.58
C VAL A 333 -18.33 -9.12 17.16
N LEU A 334 -19.65 -9.09 17.03
CA LEU A 334 -20.40 -7.88 16.65
C LEU A 334 -20.25 -6.77 17.69
N THR A 335 -20.25 -7.13 18.97
CA THR A 335 -20.01 -6.18 20.07
C THR A 335 -18.62 -5.56 19.98
N ILE A 336 -17.58 -6.37 19.77
CA ILE A 336 -16.20 -5.90 19.59
C ILE A 336 -16.11 -4.92 18.40
N ILE A 337 -16.74 -5.25 17.26
CA ILE A 337 -16.73 -4.39 16.07
C ILE A 337 -17.37 -3.03 16.38
N ARG A 338 -18.52 -3.02 17.04
CA ARG A 338 -19.22 -1.78 17.41
C ARG A 338 -18.45 -0.94 18.41
N GLU A 339 -17.80 -1.55 19.39
CA GLU A 339 -17.00 -0.81 20.37
C GLU A 339 -15.73 -0.19 19.78
N THR A 340 -15.11 -0.87 18.82
CA THR A 340 -13.83 -0.43 18.23
C THR A 340 -14.01 0.51 17.04
N LEU A 341 -14.99 0.23 16.17
CA LEU A 341 -15.23 0.98 14.93
C LEU A 341 -16.55 1.79 14.95
N GLY A 342 -17.44 1.58 15.92
CA GLY A 342 -18.69 2.35 16.00
C GLY A 342 -18.46 3.81 16.43
N PRO A 343 -19.46 4.68 16.19
CA PRO A 343 -19.40 6.07 16.66
C PRO A 343 -19.29 6.10 18.18
N LYS A 344 -18.23 6.73 18.70
CA LYS A 344 -18.05 6.92 20.15
C LYS A 344 -19.06 7.93 20.64
N GLY A 345 -20.20 7.46 21.15
CA GLY A 345 -21.22 8.30 21.74
C GLY A 345 -20.62 9.24 22.80
N GLU A 346 -20.97 10.52 22.71
CA GLU A 346 -20.66 11.56 23.68
C GLU A 346 -21.47 11.30 24.97
N ASN A 347 -21.10 10.26 25.72
CA ASN A 347 -21.63 9.95 27.04
C ASN A 347 -20.59 9.14 27.83
N ARG A 348 -19.47 9.78 28.16
CA ARG A 348 -18.76 9.39 29.38
C ARG A 348 -19.52 10.00 30.56
N PRO A 349 -19.93 9.22 31.57
CA PRO A 349 -20.41 9.81 32.80
C PRO A 349 -19.27 10.67 33.34
N VAL A 350 -19.58 11.94 33.62
CA VAL A 350 -18.71 12.78 34.42
C VAL A 350 -18.69 12.11 35.79
N ASP A 351 -17.58 11.45 36.13
CA ASP A 351 -17.37 10.93 37.48
C ASP A 351 -17.44 12.12 38.45
N GLY A 352 -18.57 12.18 39.15
CA GLY A 352 -18.75 13.05 40.30
C GLY A 352 -17.97 12.48 41.47
N ALA A 353 -16.93 13.21 41.89
CA ALA A 353 -16.43 13.27 43.25
C ALA A 353 -15.76 14.65 43.38
N GLY A 354 -16.17 15.54 44.28
CA GLY A 354 -16.47 15.27 45.69
C GLY A 354 -15.24 15.65 46.49
#